data_AF-A0A2N7X8J5-F1
#
_entry.id   AF-A0A2N7X8J5-F1
#
_cell.length_a   1.000
_cell.length_b   1.000
_cell.length_c   1.000
_cell.angle_alpha   90.00
_cell.angle_beta   90.00
_cell.angle_gamma   90.00
#
_symmetry.space_group_name_H-M   'P 1'
#
loop_
_entity.id
_entity.type
_entity.pdbx_description
1 polymer ?
#
loop_
_entity_poly.entity_id
_entity_poly.type
_entity_poly.pdbx_seq_one_letter_code
_entity_poly.pdbx_strand_id
1 'polypeptide(L)'
;MPIAPGAIVFTAWAAAVAIWDCRTRRVPNALTVAGLAVASACSLMRISPFGITAAQAAQGAALGFVAVLPFFLMRVMGAADVKVFAVLGAWCGIPALIDVWCMASIAAALHAVALLVAARMPVSALWRRGQPTFTVGTRRGAPYAALLVAAAALIMIGHPFPGGHA
;
A
#
# COMPACT_ATOMS: atom_id res chain seq x y z
N MET A 1 -10.51 -7.90 23.13
CA MET A 1 -9.42 -8.65 22.46
C MET A 1 -8.15 -7.85 22.63
N PRO A 2 -7.07 -8.40 23.23
CA PRO A 2 -5.80 -7.69 23.30
C PRO A 2 -5.33 -7.41 21.87
N ILE A 3 -5.01 -6.16 21.56
CA ILE A 3 -4.48 -5.77 20.27
C ILE A 3 -3.10 -6.43 20.17
N ALA A 4 -2.92 -7.33 19.20
CA ALA A 4 -1.63 -7.98 19.00
C ALA A 4 -0.55 -6.89 18.80
N PRO A 5 0.62 -6.98 19.47
CA PRO A 5 1.64 -5.93 19.39
C PRO A 5 2.07 -5.65 17.95
N GLY A 6 2.10 -6.67 17.08
CA GLY A 6 2.37 -6.50 15.65
C GLY A 6 1.33 -5.65 14.91
N ALA A 7 0.07 -5.68 15.32
CA ALA A 7 -0.99 -4.86 14.71
C ALA A 7 -0.82 -3.37 15.04
N ILE A 8 -0.40 -3.04 16.26
CA ILE A 8 -0.08 -1.66 16.66
C ILE A 8 1.08 -1.14 15.80
N VAL A 9 2.14 -1.94 15.67
CA VAL A 9 3.34 -1.58 14.92
C VAL A 9 3.03 -1.40 13.43
N PHE A 10 2.27 -2.33 12.84
CA PHE A 10 1.81 -2.22 11.45
C PHE A 10 0.98 -0.96 11.24
N THR A 11 0.01 -0.69 12.13
CA THR A 11 -0.87 0.48 12.03
C THR A 11 -0.09 1.79 12.15
N ALA A 12 0.89 1.86 13.05
CA ALA A 12 1.76 3.02 13.19
C ALA A 12 2.60 3.27 11.93
N TRP A 13 3.18 2.20 11.35
CA TRP A 13 3.91 2.29 10.10
C TRP A 13 3.01 2.70 8.93
N ALA A 14 1.83 2.08 8.79
CA ALA A 14 0.83 2.39 7.77
C ALA A 14 0.38 3.86 7.86
N ALA A 15 0.11 4.36 9.07
CA ALA A 15 -0.24 5.76 9.30
C ALA A 15 0.90 6.70 8.88
N ALA A 16 2.16 6.38 9.23
CA ALA A 16 3.31 7.19 8.81
C ALA A 16 3.46 7.24 7.28
N VAL A 17 3.27 6.11 6.59
CA VAL A 17 3.28 6.04 5.12
C VAL A 17 2.15 6.89 4.54
N ALA A 18 0.93 6.74 5.04
CA ALA A 18 -0.23 7.50 4.58
C ALA A 18 -0.04 9.00 4.79
N ILE A 19 0.52 9.42 5.94
CA ILE A 19 0.81 10.83 6.23
C ILE A 19 1.86 11.38 5.26
N TRP A 20 2.95 10.66 5.03
CA TRP A 20 4.02 11.13 4.14
C TRP A 20 3.56 11.21 2.69
N ASP A 21 2.82 10.21 2.22
CA ASP A 21 2.25 10.17 0.88
C ASP A 21 1.16 11.26 0.69
N CYS A 22 0.32 11.48 1.70
CA CYS A 22 -0.67 12.55 1.66
C CYS A 22 -0.04 13.96 1.63
N ARG A 23 0.98 14.19 2.47
CA ARG A 23 1.59 15.52 2.63
C ARG A 23 2.58 15.85 1.52
N THR A 24 3.48 14.93 1.23
CA THR A 24 4.66 15.17 0.38
C THR A 24 4.64 14.39 -0.93
N ARG A 25 3.67 13.47 -1.13
CA ARG A 25 3.59 12.58 -2.31
C ARG A 25 4.89 11.82 -2.56
N ARG A 26 5.62 11.55 -1.47
CA ARG A 26 6.85 10.78 -1.45
C ARG A 26 6.72 9.82 -0.27
N VAL A 27 7.53 8.78 -0.26
CA VAL A 27 7.73 7.93 0.92
C VAL A 27 9.24 7.80 1.08
N PRO A 28 9.81 8.19 2.23
CA PRO A 28 11.25 8.22 2.40
C PRO A 28 11.78 6.79 2.45
N ASN A 29 12.96 6.55 1.88
CA ASN A 29 13.58 5.23 1.87
C ASN A 29 13.76 4.68 3.30
N ALA A 30 14.06 5.57 4.26
CA ALA A 30 14.17 5.20 5.67
C ALA A 30 12.89 4.54 6.20
N LEU A 31 11.70 5.04 5.85
CA LEU A 31 10.43 4.46 6.28
C LEU A 31 10.13 3.12 5.59
N THR A 32 10.60 2.96 4.34
CA THR A 32 10.50 1.69 3.61
C THR A 32 11.41 0.64 4.25
N VAL A 33 12.68 0.97 4.50
CA VAL A 33 13.66 0.08 5.11
C VAL A 33 13.24 -0.29 6.53
N ALA A 34 12.82 0.69 7.34
CA ALA A 34 12.30 0.45 8.68
C ALA A 34 11.07 -0.47 8.65
N GLY A 35 10.12 -0.22 7.74
CA GLY A 35 8.95 -1.07 7.56
C GLY A 35 9.30 -2.52 7.22
N LEU A 36 10.24 -2.72 6.30
CA LEU A 36 10.70 -4.06 5.90
C LEU A 36 11.41 -4.79 7.05
N ALA A 37 12.30 -4.09 7.76
CA ALA A 37 13.04 -4.64 8.89
C ALA A 37 12.10 -5.05 10.03
N VAL A 38 11.13 -4.19 10.34
CA VAL A 38 10.13 -4.43 11.38
C VAL A 38 9.18 -5.56 10.98
N ALA A 39 8.70 -5.61 9.73
CA ALA A 39 7.87 -6.71 9.23
C ALA A 39 8.59 -8.07 9.35
N SER A 40 9.88 -8.08 8.98
CA SER A 40 10.73 -9.27 9.07
C SER A 40 10.94 -9.69 10.53
N ALA A 41 11.24 -8.74 11.42
CA ALA A 41 11.40 -8.99 12.86
C ALA A 41 10.11 -9.53 13.49
N CYS A 42 8.95 -8.93 13.19
CA CYS A 42 7.65 -9.41 13.67
C CYS A 42 7.34 -10.82 13.17
N SER A 43 7.69 -11.15 11.94
CA SER A 43 7.51 -12.49 11.36
C SER A 43 8.45 -13.52 11.99
N LEU A 44 9.70 -13.15 12.29
CA LEU A 44 10.67 -14.01 13.02
C LEU A 44 10.22 -14.28 14.46
N MET A 45 9.68 -13.26 15.13
CA MET A 45 9.17 -13.35 16.50
C MET A 45 7.78 -14.00 16.60
N ARG A 46 7.17 -14.39 15.46
CA ARG A 46 5.81 -14.95 15.39
C ARG A 46 4.71 -14.05 16.00
N ILE A 47 4.91 -12.74 15.90
CA ILE A 47 3.94 -11.71 16.34
C ILE A 47 3.37 -10.92 15.15
N SER A 48 3.56 -11.41 13.92
CA SER A 48 3.05 -10.77 12.72
C SER A 48 1.51 -10.68 12.75
N PRO A 49 0.93 -9.50 12.45
CA PRO A 49 -0.52 -9.34 12.47
C PRO A 49 -1.25 -10.20 11.42
N PHE A 50 -0.55 -10.62 10.35
CA PHE A 50 -1.10 -11.45 9.29
C PHE A 50 -0.73 -12.94 9.43
N GLY A 51 -0.05 -13.33 10.50
CA GLY A 51 0.25 -14.73 10.79
C GLY A 51 1.22 -15.41 9.83
N ILE A 52 2.01 -14.62 9.10
CA ILE A 52 2.96 -15.13 8.12
C ILE A 52 4.31 -15.50 8.74
N THR A 53 4.99 -16.47 8.14
CA THR A 53 6.35 -16.86 8.48
C THR A 53 7.37 -15.89 7.88
N ALA A 54 8.60 -15.89 8.41
CA ALA A 54 9.69 -15.08 7.85
C ALA A 54 10.02 -15.42 6.38
N ALA A 55 9.87 -16.70 5.98
CA ALA A 55 10.03 -17.11 4.59
C ALA A 55 8.95 -16.50 3.68
N GLN A 56 7.68 -16.53 4.11
CA GLN A 56 6.58 -15.91 3.40
C GLN A 56 6.70 -14.38 3.34
N ALA A 57 7.22 -13.75 4.38
CA ALA A 57 7.52 -12.32 4.39
C ALA A 57 8.57 -11.96 3.33
N ALA A 58 9.68 -12.70 3.25
CA ALA A 58 10.71 -12.49 2.24
C ALA A 58 10.18 -12.73 0.81
N GLN A 59 9.43 -13.81 0.60
CA GLN A 59 8.80 -14.12 -0.68
C GLN A 59 7.77 -13.05 -1.09
N GLY A 60 6.92 -12.63 -0.16
CA GLY A 60 5.93 -11.58 -0.38
C GLY A 60 6.58 -10.24 -0.72
N ALA A 61 7.67 -9.89 -0.04
CA ALA A 61 8.43 -8.68 -0.37
C ALA A 61 9.02 -8.71 -1.78
N ALA A 62 9.68 -9.81 -2.14
CA ALA A 62 10.30 -9.97 -3.45
C ALA A 62 9.26 -10.01 -4.57
N LEU A 63 8.21 -10.83 -4.42
CA LEU A 63 7.16 -10.98 -5.43
C LEU A 63 6.30 -9.72 -5.53
N GLY A 64 6.00 -9.06 -4.42
CA GLY A 64 5.32 -7.78 -4.42
C GLY A 64 6.11 -6.74 -5.21
N PHE A 65 7.41 -6.62 -4.96
CA PHE A 65 8.29 -5.72 -5.71
C PHE A 65 8.31 -6.04 -7.21
N VAL A 66 8.54 -7.30 -7.57
CA VAL A 66 8.62 -7.74 -8.98
C VAL A 66 7.29 -7.56 -9.71
N ALA A 67 6.16 -7.84 -9.06
CA ALA A 67 4.84 -7.75 -9.67
C ALA A 67 4.48 -6.31 -10.09
N VAL A 68 4.88 -5.31 -9.31
CA VAL A 68 4.60 -3.90 -9.62
C VAL A 68 5.70 -3.19 -10.40
N LEU A 69 6.85 -3.84 -10.60
CA LEU A 69 7.98 -3.29 -11.35
C LEU A 69 7.63 -2.93 -12.81
N PRO A 70 6.89 -3.77 -13.58
CA PRO A 70 6.47 -3.41 -14.94
C PRO A 70 5.65 -2.11 -14.98
N PHE A 71 4.77 -1.88 -13.99
CA PHE A 71 3.96 -0.67 -13.91
C PHE A 71 4.78 0.58 -13.59
N PHE A 72 5.86 0.43 -12.83
CA PHE A 72 6.84 1.49 -12.61
C PHE A 72 7.62 1.82 -13.88
N LEU A 73 8.05 0.80 -14.64
CA LEU A 73 8.75 0.99 -15.92
C LEU A 73 7.86 1.66 -16.98
N MET A 74 6.56 1.30 -17.00
CA MET A 74 5.55 1.99 -17.82
C MET A 74 5.17 3.38 -17.28
N ARG A 75 5.75 3.80 -16.16
CA ARG A 75 5.49 5.08 -15.47
C ARG A 75 4.02 5.28 -15.10
N VAL A 76 3.27 4.20 -14.88
CA VAL A 76 1.89 4.27 -14.38
C VAL A 76 1.88 4.46 -12.86
N MET A 77 2.93 3.98 -12.19
CA MET A 77 3.03 3.93 -10.73
C MET A 77 4.32 4.62 -10.25
N GLY A 78 4.26 5.28 -9.09
CA GLY A 78 5.40 6.01 -8.54
C GLY A 78 6.38 5.10 -7.80
N ALA A 79 7.62 5.57 -7.63
CA ALA A 79 8.62 4.85 -6.85
C ALA A 79 8.21 4.64 -5.38
N ALA A 80 7.38 5.52 -4.83
CA ALA A 80 6.83 5.39 -3.48
C ALA A 80 5.90 4.17 -3.38
N ASP A 81 5.01 4.01 -4.35
CA ASP A 81 4.02 2.95 -4.36
C ASP A 81 4.68 1.57 -4.47
N VAL A 82 5.71 1.44 -5.32
CA VAL A 82 6.48 0.19 -5.51
C VAL A 82 7.13 -0.25 -4.20
N LYS A 83 7.77 0.71 -3.51
CA LYS A 83 8.43 0.48 -2.23
C LYS A 83 7.45 0.07 -1.15
N VAL A 84 6.32 0.78 -1.05
CA VAL A 84 5.28 0.47 -0.08
C VAL A 84 4.65 -0.89 -0.36
N PHE A 85 4.39 -1.23 -1.62
CA PHE A 85 3.82 -2.52 -1.99
C PHE A 85 4.76 -3.70 -1.68
N ALA A 86 6.07 -3.53 -1.88
CA ALA A 86 7.07 -4.51 -1.46
C ALA A 86 7.06 -4.70 0.08
N VAL A 87 7.00 -3.61 0.85
CA VAL A 87 6.92 -3.71 2.32
C VAL A 87 5.60 -4.32 2.77
N LEU A 88 4.48 -4.03 2.10
CA LEU A 88 3.21 -4.70 2.36
C LEU A 88 3.31 -6.20 2.11
N GLY A 89 4.02 -6.62 1.07
CA GLY A 89 4.29 -8.04 0.83
C GLY A 89 5.05 -8.71 1.98
N ALA A 90 5.93 -7.97 2.65
CA ALA A 90 6.61 -8.43 3.86
C ALA A 90 5.71 -8.51 5.09
N TRP A 91 4.63 -7.72 5.13
CA TRP A 91 3.68 -7.70 6.24
C TRP A 91 2.58 -8.75 6.09
N CYS A 92 1.95 -8.80 4.91
CA CYS A 92 0.74 -9.59 4.68
C CYS A 92 0.96 -10.83 3.81
N GLY A 93 2.11 -10.96 3.17
CA GLY A 93 2.41 -12.07 2.27
C GLY A 93 1.70 -11.95 0.91
N ILE A 94 1.97 -12.92 0.03
CA ILE A 94 1.47 -12.93 -1.36
C ILE A 94 -0.07 -12.96 -1.46
N PRO A 95 -0.80 -13.79 -0.68
CA PRO A 95 -2.24 -13.92 -0.89
C PRO A 95 -2.99 -12.60 -0.71
N ALA A 96 -2.63 -11.84 0.33
CA ALA A 96 -3.26 -10.57 0.63
C ALA A 96 -2.83 -9.43 -0.33
N LEU A 97 -1.71 -9.56 -1.05
CA LEU A 97 -1.25 -8.51 -1.97
C LEU A 97 -2.23 -8.26 -3.11
N ILE A 98 -2.87 -9.31 -3.63
CA ILE A 98 -3.84 -9.18 -4.72
C ILE A 98 -5.06 -8.41 -4.24
N ASP A 99 -5.61 -8.77 -3.08
CA ASP A 99 -6.77 -8.10 -2.49
C ASP A 99 -6.47 -6.64 -2.15
N VAL A 100 -5.31 -6.37 -1.52
CA VAL A 100 -4.82 -5.02 -1.25
C VAL A 100 -4.74 -4.20 -2.53
N TRP A 101 -4.15 -4.76 -3.59
CA TRP A 101 -3.97 -4.09 -4.86
C TRP A 101 -5.31 -3.79 -5.55
N CYS A 102 -6.23 -4.75 -5.56
CA CYS A 102 -7.57 -4.57 -6.11
C CYS A 102 -8.35 -3.49 -5.36
N MET A 103 -8.40 -3.55 -4.03
CA MET A 103 -9.12 -2.58 -3.20
C MET A 103 -8.53 -1.17 -3.35
N ALA A 104 -7.20 -1.03 -3.34
CA ALA A 104 -6.55 0.26 -3.55
C ALA A 104 -6.78 0.82 -4.96
N SER A 105 -6.78 -0.04 -5.98
CA SER A 105 -7.04 0.36 -7.37
C SER A 105 -8.47 0.83 -7.58
N ILE A 106 -9.46 0.16 -6.98
CA ILE A 106 -10.85 0.62 -6.97
C ILE A 106 -10.96 1.98 -6.28
N ALA A 107 -10.36 2.13 -5.09
CA ALA A 107 -10.39 3.40 -4.36
C ALA A 107 -9.71 4.53 -5.14
N ALA A 108 -8.61 4.24 -5.85
CA ALA A 108 -7.90 5.20 -6.69
C ALA A 108 -8.74 5.62 -7.90
N ALA A 109 -9.42 4.66 -8.55
CA ALA A 109 -10.34 4.93 -9.64
C ALA A 109 -11.51 5.82 -9.18
N LEU A 110 -12.13 5.52 -8.04
CA LEU A 110 -13.19 6.35 -7.45
C LEU A 110 -12.68 7.77 -7.14
N HIS A 111 -11.48 7.90 -6.58
CA HIS A 111 -10.88 9.21 -6.31
C HIS A 111 -10.63 10.01 -7.59
N ALA A 112 -10.14 9.35 -8.65
CA ALA A 112 -9.92 9.98 -9.95
C ALA A 112 -11.24 10.46 -10.58
N VAL A 113 -12.30 9.63 -10.53
CA VAL A 113 -13.64 10.01 -11.01
C VAL A 113 -14.19 11.19 -10.22
N ALA A 114 -14.08 11.17 -8.88
CA ALA A 114 -14.52 12.28 -8.03
C ALA A 114 -13.80 13.60 -8.37
N LEU A 115 -12.49 13.55 -8.65
CA LEU A 115 -11.72 14.72 -9.08
C LEU A 115 -12.17 15.24 -10.46
N LEU A 116 -12.45 14.37 -11.42
CA LEU A 116 -12.95 14.76 -12.74
C LEU A 116 -14.31 15.45 -12.65
N VAL A 117 -15.24 14.87 -11.88
CA VAL A 117 -16.57 15.44 -11.65
C VAL A 117 -16.45 16.79 -10.94
N ALA A 118 -15.64 16.87 -9.88
CA ALA A 118 -15.44 18.12 -9.13
C ALA A 118 -14.74 19.22 -9.95
N ALA A 119 -13.89 18.85 -10.90
CA ALA A 119 -13.21 19.79 -11.79
C ALA A 119 -14.03 20.11 -13.07
N ARG A 120 -15.16 19.43 -13.30
CA ARG A 120 -15.95 19.47 -14.54
C ARG A 120 -15.11 19.30 -15.81
N MET A 121 -14.01 18.55 -15.72
CA MET A 121 -13.07 18.33 -16.82
C MET A 121 -13.58 17.18 -17.69
N PRO A 122 -13.64 17.31 -19.02
CA PRO A 122 -13.97 16.19 -19.89
C PRO A 122 -12.87 15.13 -19.82
N VAL A 123 -13.26 13.85 -19.82
CA VAL A 123 -12.34 12.70 -19.76
C VAL A 123 -11.31 12.76 -20.91
N SER A 124 -11.66 13.36 -22.04
CA SER A 124 -10.76 13.60 -23.18
C SER A 124 -9.59 14.55 -22.86
N ALA A 125 -9.69 15.40 -21.83
CA ALA A 125 -8.60 16.25 -21.36
C ALA A 125 -7.48 15.44 -20.67
N LEU A 126 -7.79 14.26 -20.11
CA LEU A 126 -6.77 13.32 -19.63
C LEU A 126 -5.96 12.74 -20.79
N TRP A 127 -6.63 12.42 -21.90
CA TRP A 127 -6.00 11.78 -23.06
C TRP A 127 -5.07 12.71 -23.84
N ARG A 128 -5.35 14.03 -23.85
CA ARG A 128 -4.48 15.02 -24.51
C ARG A 128 -3.19 15.31 -23.74
N ARG A 129 -3.11 14.97 -22.44
CA ARG A 129 -1.91 15.11 -21.62
C ARG A 129 -1.21 13.75 -21.55
N GLY A 130 -0.35 13.47 -22.53
CA GLY A 130 0.58 12.34 -22.53
C GLY A 130 1.67 12.39 -21.44
N GLN A 131 1.32 12.87 -20.24
CA GLN A 131 2.21 12.94 -19.09
C GLN A 131 1.96 11.71 -18.19
N PRO A 132 2.98 10.88 -17.92
CA PRO A 132 2.87 9.63 -17.15
C PRO A 132 2.64 9.84 -15.64
N THR A 133 1.87 10.84 -15.24
CA THR A 133 1.62 11.09 -13.82
C THR A 133 0.24 11.68 -13.72
N PHE A 134 -0.58 11.11 -12.84
CA PHE A 134 -1.96 11.53 -12.53
C PHE A 134 -2.01 12.96 -11.95
N THR A 135 -1.61 13.97 -12.72
CA THR A 135 -1.80 15.38 -12.41
C THR A 135 -3.04 15.84 -13.18
N VAL A 136 -4.21 15.76 -12.53
CA VAL A 136 -5.46 16.30 -13.06
C VAL A 136 -5.47 17.81 -12.77
N GLY A 137 -4.96 18.60 -13.70
CA GLY A 137 -4.88 20.06 -13.56
C GLY A 137 -3.93 20.50 -12.43
N THR A 138 -4.41 21.36 -11.52
CA THR A 138 -3.70 21.84 -10.32
C THR A 138 -3.94 20.98 -9.08
N ARG A 139 -4.81 19.96 -9.16
CA ARG A 139 -5.14 19.10 -8.03
C ARG A 139 -4.19 17.89 -7.98
N ARG A 140 -3.69 17.61 -6.78
CA ARG A 140 -2.75 16.51 -6.50
C ARG A 140 -3.43 15.18 -6.84
N GLY A 141 -2.78 14.32 -7.63
CA GLY A 141 -3.27 12.97 -7.93
C GLY A 141 -3.53 12.11 -6.70
N ALA A 142 -4.25 10.99 -6.87
CA ALA A 142 -4.59 10.09 -5.77
C ALA A 142 -3.32 9.63 -5.00
N PRO A 143 -3.31 9.69 -3.66
CA PRO A 143 -2.23 9.13 -2.84
C PRO A 143 -2.33 7.60 -2.86
N TYR A 144 -1.78 6.96 -3.90
CA TYR A 144 -1.97 5.53 -4.13
C TYR A 144 -1.31 4.69 -3.02
N ALA A 145 -0.11 5.04 -2.56
CA ALA A 145 0.51 4.42 -1.41
C ALA A 145 -0.34 4.53 -0.12
N ALA A 146 -1.03 5.65 0.11
CA ALA A 146 -1.96 5.77 1.23
C ALA A 146 -3.17 4.83 1.08
N LEU A 147 -3.68 4.66 -0.14
CA LEU A 147 -4.79 3.72 -0.41
C LEU A 147 -4.35 2.26 -0.25
N LEU A 148 -3.12 1.91 -0.62
CA LEU A 148 -2.54 0.59 -0.41
C LEU A 148 -2.48 0.23 1.08
N VAL A 149 -1.93 1.11 1.92
CA VAL A 149 -1.85 0.84 3.37
C VAL A 149 -3.22 0.87 4.05
N ALA A 150 -4.17 1.67 3.54
CA ALA A 150 -5.55 1.67 4.04
C ALA A 150 -6.28 0.36 3.69
N ALA A 151 -6.12 -0.16 2.48
CA ALA A 151 -6.67 -1.45 2.09
C ALA A 151 -6.09 -2.59 2.94
N ALA A 152 -4.77 -2.59 3.16
CA ALA A 152 -4.13 -3.58 4.02
C ALA A 152 -4.60 -3.49 5.48
N ALA A 153 -4.79 -2.28 6.02
CA ALA A 153 -5.36 -2.10 7.35
C ALA A 153 -6.81 -2.60 7.44
N LEU A 154 -7.61 -2.38 6.40
CA LEU A 154 -8.99 -2.88 6.34
C LEU A 154 -9.03 -4.42 6.30
N ILE A 155 -8.16 -5.06 5.52
CA ILE A 155 -8.02 -6.52 5.47
C ILE A 155 -7.59 -7.07 6.84
N MET A 156 -6.62 -6.42 7.50
CA MET A 156 -6.19 -6.80 8.86
C MET A 156 -7.35 -6.75 9.86
N ILE A 157 -8.24 -5.76 9.75
CA ILE A 157 -9.42 -5.62 10.62
C ILE A 157 -10.50 -6.66 10.26
N GLY A 158 -10.69 -6.96 8.97
CA GLY A 158 -11.70 -7.89 8.47
C GLY A 158 -11.37 -9.36 8.68
N HIS A 159 -10.09 -9.71 8.81
CA HIS A 159 -9.62 -11.05 9.15
C HIS A 159 -8.91 -11.06 10.51
N PRO A 160 -9.64 -10.88 11.63
CA PRO A 160 -9.06 -11.06 12.94
C PRO A 160 -8.58 -12.52 13.07
N PHE A 161 -7.35 -12.67 13.54
CA PHE A 161 -6.68 -13.95 13.74
C PHE A 161 -7.60 -14.99 14.41
N PRO A 162 -7.66 -16.25 13.92
CA PRO A 162 -8.25 -17.35 14.66
C PRO A 162 -7.31 -17.76 15.80
N GLY A 163 -7.26 -16.97 16.86
CA GLY A 163 -6.42 -17.19 18.04
C GLY A 163 -7.16 -17.07 19.37
N GLY A 164 -8.49 -17.15 19.33
CA GLY A 164 -9.37 -16.98 20.50
C GLY A 164 -9.99 -18.26 21.05
N HIS A 165 -9.56 -19.44 20.60
CA HIS A 165 -10.02 -20.73 21.13
C HIS A 165 -8.85 -21.71 21.28
N ALA A 166 -8.16 -21.63 22.41
CA ALA A 166 -7.49 -22.74 23.06
C ALA A 166 -7.38 -22.43 24.54
#